data_AF-A0A0C2YU88-F1
#
_entry.id   AF-A0A0C2YU88-F1
#
_cell.length_a   1.000
_cell.length_b   1.000
_cell.length_c   1.000
_cell.angle_alpha   90.00
_cell.angle_beta   90.00
_cell.angle_gamma   90.00
#
_symmetry.space_group_name_H-M   'P 1'
#
loop_
_entity.id
_entity.type
_entity.pdbx_description
1 polymer ?
#
loop_
_entity_poly.entity_id
_entity_poly.type
_entity_poly.pdbx_seq_one_letter_code
_entity_poly.pdbx_strand_id
1 'polypeptide(L)'
;MAIAWDEALKVGDIEIDADHKELIGLINDFEAKAKAPEGVDKHVIQVTLERLQLYAYDHFAREEYIQAVAKYEGLEENKRQHAALRTTLGTYIEKFNAGQYADLKVAAGEMSAFLNHWLMNHILETDLKMKGKMKVEQWR
;
A
#
# COMPACT_ATOMS: atom_id res chain seq x y z
N MET A 1 10.38 10.11 2.91
CA MET A 1 11.70 9.49 3.20
C MET A 1 11.45 8.05 2.88
N ALA A 2 12.25 7.45 1.99
CA ALA A 2 12.01 6.07 1.57
C ALA A 2 11.91 5.15 2.79
N ILE A 3 10.91 4.27 2.79
CA ILE A 3 10.70 3.28 3.84
C ILE A 3 11.75 2.19 3.65
N ALA A 4 12.53 1.91 4.69
CA ALA A 4 13.36 0.72 4.73
C ALA A 4 12.56 -0.42 5.36
N TRP A 5 12.66 -1.62 4.77
CA TRP A 5 12.14 -2.81 5.44
C TRP A 5 12.88 -3.03 6.76
N ASP A 6 12.12 -3.28 7.82
CA ASP A 6 12.61 -3.66 9.13
C ASP A 6 11.91 -4.95 9.56
N GLU A 7 12.64 -5.89 10.18
CA GLU A 7 12.05 -7.14 10.69
C GLU A 7 11.01 -6.88 11.81
N ALA A 8 10.98 -5.69 12.41
CA ALA A 8 9.91 -5.24 13.28
C ALA A 8 8.55 -5.13 12.57
N LEU A 9 8.53 -4.93 11.25
CA LEU A 9 7.31 -4.90 10.42
C LEU A 9 6.75 -6.30 10.11
N LYS A 10 7.46 -7.34 10.53
CA LYS A 10 7.12 -8.72 10.23
C LYS A 10 5.89 -9.18 11.01
N VAL A 11 4.85 -9.53 10.27
CA VAL A 11 3.63 -10.17 10.78
C VAL A 11 3.89 -11.66 11.06
N GLY A 12 4.74 -12.30 10.25
CA GLY A 12 5.16 -13.68 10.42
C GLY A 12 4.45 -14.68 9.51
N ASP A 13 3.62 -14.20 8.59
CA ASP A 13 3.12 -14.96 7.45
C ASP A 13 4.00 -14.64 6.22
N ILE A 14 4.52 -15.68 5.55
CA ILE A 14 5.51 -15.51 4.49
C ILE A 14 4.98 -14.75 3.27
N GLU A 15 3.69 -14.91 2.94
CA GLU A 15 3.09 -14.22 1.80
C GLU A 15 2.82 -12.76 2.15
N ILE A 16 2.27 -12.49 3.34
CA ILE A 16 2.00 -11.12 3.80
C ILE A 16 3.31 -10.33 3.96
N ASP A 17 4.33 -10.94 4.58
CA ASP A 17 5.64 -10.29 4.76
C ASP A 17 6.32 -10.00 3.40
N ALA A 18 6.11 -10.83 2.38
CA ALA A 18 6.60 -10.59 1.03
C ALA A 18 5.83 -9.46 0.34
N ASP A 19 4.50 -9.44 0.47
CA ASP A 19 3.67 -8.39 -0.08
C ASP A 19 4.00 -7.02 0.52
N HIS A 20 4.23 -6.92 1.84
CA HIS A 20 4.64 -5.67 2.47
C HIS A 20 5.96 -5.13 1.92
N LYS A 21 6.95 -6.01 1.67
CA LYS A 21 8.22 -5.62 1.05
C LYS A 21 8.03 -5.07 -0.35
N GLU A 22 7.18 -5.69 -1.16
CA GLU A 22 6.89 -5.23 -2.50
C GLU A 22 6.12 -3.89 -2.48
N LEU A 23 5.13 -3.73 -1.60
CA LEU A 23 4.41 -2.46 -1.41
C LEU A 23 5.34 -1.32 -0.99
N ILE A 24 6.28 -1.58 -0.07
CA ILE A 24 7.33 -0.63 0.30
C ILE A 24 8.17 -0.26 -0.91
N GLY A 25 8.58 -1.26 -1.71
CA GLY A 25 9.33 -1.03 -2.96
C GLY A 25 8.59 -0.14 -3.94
N LEU A 26 7.30 -0.42 -4.20
CA LEU A 26 6.45 0.36 -5.11
C LEU A 26 6.22 1.79 -4.61
N ILE A 27 6.00 1.98 -3.31
CA ILE A 27 5.83 3.32 -2.71
C ILE A 27 7.14 4.11 -2.76
N ASN A 28 8.28 3.47 -2.52
CA ASN A 28 9.59 4.11 -2.64
C ASN A 28 9.92 4.51 -4.09
N ASP A 29 9.60 3.65 -5.05
CA ASP A 29 9.75 3.93 -6.48
C ASP A 29 8.87 5.12 -6.90
N PHE A 30 7.62 5.16 -6.45
CA PHE A 30 6.74 6.31 -6.63
C PHE A 30 7.30 7.60 -5.99
N GLU A 31 7.79 7.52 -4.75
CA GLU A 31 8.42 8.66 -4.07
C GLU A 31 9.62 9.21 -4.85
N ALA A 32 10.49 8.34 -5.35
CA ALA A 32 11.67 8.74 -6.12
C ALA A 32 11.27 9.51 -7.39
N LYS A 33 10.27 9.01 -8.13
CA LYS A 33 9.73 9.65 -9.34
C LYS A 33 9.01 10.96 -9.04
N ALA A 34 8.26 11.02 -7.95
CA ALA A 34 7.56 12.23 -7.52
C ALA A 34 8.54 13.36 -7.13
N LYS A 35 9.75 13.00 -6.69
CA LYS A 35 10.78 13.95 -6.21
C LYS A 35 11.93 14.16 -7.20
N ALA A 36 11.79 13.66 -8.42
CA ALA A 36 12.81 13.78 -9.46
C ALA A 36 13.21 15.26 -9.70
N PRO A 37 14.51 15.59 -9.71
CA PRO A 37 15.00 16.96 -9.94
C PRO A 37 14.54 17.56 -11.27
N GLU A 38 14.48 16.74 -12.31
CA GLU A 38 14.03 17.05 -13.67
C GLU A 38 12.52 17.33 -13.77
N GLY A 39 11.77 17.09 -12.69
CA GLY A 39 10.32 17.26 -12.65
C GLY A 39 9.56 15.95 -12.79
N VAL A 40 8.23 16.04 -12.78
CA VAL A 40 7.36 14.88 -12.83
C VAL A 40 6.97 14.54 -14.26
N ASP A 41 7.36 13.36 -14.72
CA ASP A 41 6.81 12.76 -15.94
C ASP A 41 5.44 12.12 -15.65
N LYS A 42 4.40 12.64 -16.31
CA LYS A 42 3.02 12.19 -16.11
C LYS A 42 2.85 10.70 -16.42
N HIS A 43 3.43 10.20 -17.50
CA HIS A 43 3.26 8.81 -17.92
C HIS A 43 3.97 7.86 -16.94
N VAL A 44 5.18 8.21 -16.52
CA VAL A 44 5.95 7.43 -15.55
C VAL A 44 5.23 7.33 -14.20
N ILE A 45 4.67 8.45 -13.72
CA ILE A 45 3.86 8.45 -12.49
C ILE A 45 2.61 7.59 -12.65
N GLN A 46 1.87 7.77 -13.74
CA GLN A 46 0.65 7.00 -13.99
C GLN A 46 0.92 5.49 -13.94
N VAL A 47 1.92 5.01 -14.68
CA VAL A 47 2.29 3.58 -14.70
C VAL A 47 2.66 3.08 -13.31
N THR A 48 3.36 3.89 -12.52
CA THR A 48 3.77 3.51 -11.16
C THR A 48 2.57 3.39 -10.22
N LEU A 49 1.61 4.32 -10.32
CA LEU A 49 0.39 4.30 -9.53
C LEU A 49 -0.55 3.16 -9.90
N GLU A 50 -0.69 2.85 -11.19
CA GLU A 50 -1.49 1.71 -11.66
C GLU A 50 -0.92 0.38 -11.15
N ARG A 51 0.42 0.23 -11.18
CA ARG A 51 1.09 -0.95 -10.60
C ARG A 51 0.86 -1.05 -9.09
N LEU A 52 1.01 0.06 -8.36
CA LEU A 52 0.75 0.10 -6.92
C LEU A 52 -0.71 -0.24 -6.60
N GLN A 53 -1.66 0.30 -7.35
CA GLN A 53 -3.09 0.03 -7.14
C GLN A 53 -3.43 -1.43 -7.36
N LEU A 54 -2.93 -2.04 -8.44
CA LEU A 54 -3.16 -3.45 -8.72
C LEU A 54 -2.56 -4.33 -7.62
N TYR A 55 -1.29 -4.08 -7.25
CA TYR A 55 -0.62 -4.88 -6.23
C TYR A 55 -1.29 -4.75 -4.86
N ALA A 56 -1.70 -3.54 -4.47
CA ALA A 56 -2.42 -3.30 -3.23
C ALA A 56 -3.77 -4.04 -3.22
N TYR A 57 -4.49 -4.09 -4.35
CA TYR A 57 -5.74 -4.83 -4.44
C TYR A 57 -5.55 -6.33 -4.18
N ASP A 58 -4.54 -6.94 -4.82
CA ASP A 58 -4.24 -8.36 -4.69
C ASP A 58 -3.76 -8.71 -3.28
N HIS A 59 -2.89 -7.87 -2.70
CA HIS A 59 -2.44 -7.99 -1.32
C HIS A 59 -3.61 -7.93 -0.33
N PHE A 60 -4.48 -6.92 -0.44
CA PHE A 60 -5.65 -6.78 0.43
C PHE A 60 -6.59 -7.98 0.32
N ALA A 61 -6.84 -8.48 -0.90
CA ALA A 61 -7.67 -9.66 -1.09
C ALA A 61 -7.09 -10.90 -0.42
N ARG A 62 -5.77 -11.09 -0.51
CA ARG A 62 -5.04 -12.19 0.14
C ARG A 62 -5.13 -12.09 1.66
N GLU A 63 -4.82 -10.92 2.22
CA GLU A 63 -4.84 -10.72 3.67
C GLU A 63 -6.25 -10.89 4.24
N GLU A 64 -7.26 -10.27 3.62
CA GLU A 64 -8.66 -10.39 4.03
C GLU A 64 -9.14 -11.85 3.96
N TYR A 65 -8.67 -12.63 2.98
CA TYR A 65 -8.94 -14.07 2.90
C TYR A 65 -8.32 -14.83 4.06
N ILE A 66 -7.02 -14.61 4.35
CA ILE A 66 -6.30 -15.26 5.46
C ILE A 66 -7.00 -14.90 6.79
N GLN A 67 -7.37 -13.63 6.99
CA GLN A 67 -8.12 -13.17 8.16
C GLN A 67 -9.50 -13.83 8.27
N ALA A 68 -10.23 -13.99 7.17
CA ALA A 68 -11.53 -14.64 7.16
C ALA A 68 -11.45 -16.13 7.52
N VAL A 69 -10.50 -16.86 6.94
CA VAL A 69 -10.27 -18.28 7.24
C VAL A 69 -9.87 -18.48 8.71
N ALA A 70 -9.02 -17.59 9.23
CA ALA A 70 -8.61 -17.60 10.64
C ALA A 70 -9.70 -17.12 11.61
N LYS A 71 -10.86 -16.65 11.11
CA LYS A 71 -11.92 -15.98 11.90
C LYS A 71 -11.36 -14.84 12.77
N TYR A 72 -10.44 -14.06 12.20
CA TYR A 72 -9.78 -12.98 12.90
C TYR A 72 -10.77 -11.86 13.23
N GLU A 73 -10.87 -11.49 14.50
CA GLU A 73 -11.82 -10.47 15.00
C GLU A 73 -11.59 -9.09 14.38
N GLY A 74 -10.36 -8.79 13.94
CA GLY A 74 -9.98 -7.51 13.33
C GLY A 74 -10.35 -7.36 11.84
N LEU A 75 -10.88 -8.41 11.19
CA LEU A 75 -11.15 -8.43 9.74
C LEU A 75 -11.97 -7.23 9.25
N GLU A 76 -13.06 -6.91 9.96
CA GLU A 76 -13.97 -5.85 9.52
C GLU A 76 -13.36 -4.45 9.63
N GLU A 77 -12.47 -4.23 10.60
CA GLU A 77 -11.70 -2.98 10.65
C GLU A 77 -10.67 -2.93 9.53
N ASN A 78 -9.98 -4.04 9.27
CA ASN A 78 -8.98 -4.10 8.21
C ASN A 78 -9.58 -3.78 6.83
N LYS A 79 -10.69 -4.44 6.50
CA LYS A 79 -11.47 -4.19 5.28
C LYS A 79 -11.86 -2.73 5.09
N ARG A 80 -12.24 -2.04 6.18
CA ARG A 80 -12.57 -0.61 6.13
C ARG A 80 -11.36 0.23 5.75
N GLN A 81 -10.21 -0.03 6.36
CA GLN A 81 -8.95 0.68 6.06
C GLN A 81 -8.50 0.43 4.61
N HIS A 82 -8.56 -0.82 4.14
CA HIS A 82 -8.29 -1.18 2.74
C HIS A 82 -9.24 -0.46 1.76
N ALA A 83 -10.55 -0.49 2.03
CA ALA A 83 -11.54 0.19 1.19
C ALA A 83 -11.31 1.71 1.13
N ALA A 84 -10.93 2.32 2.25
CA ALA A 84 -10.59 3.73 2.30
C ALA A 84 -9.35 4.05 1.45
N LEU A 85 -8.29 3.23 1.53
CA LEU A 85 -7.11 3.43 0.66
C LEU A 85 -7.46 3.26 -0.81
N ARG A 86 -8.17 2.19 -1.19
CA ARG A 86 -8.58 1.94 -2.57
C ARG A 86 -9.34 3.14 -3.15
N THR A 87 -10.25 3.72 -2.36
CA THR A 87 -11.03 4.90 -2.75
C THR A 87 -10.15 6.13 -2.94
N THR A 88 -9.26 6.42 -1.98
CA THR A 88 -8.35 7.56 -2.06
C THR A 88 -7.40 7.44 -3.25
N LEU A 89 -6.78 6.27 -3.44
CA LEU A 89 -5.84 6.01 -4.54
C LEU A 89 -6.56 6.06 -5.90
N GLY A 90 -7.73 5.44 -6.03
CA GLY A 90 -8.53 5.49 -7.25
C GLY A 90 -8.94 6.92 -7.63
N THR A 91 -9.48 7.68 -6.67
CA THR A 91 -9.86 9.09 -6.90
C THR A 91 -8.66 9.93 -7.33
N TYR A 92 -7.50 9.71 -6.73
CA TYR A 92 -6.28 10.41 -7.10
C TYR A 92 -5.85 10.07 -8.53
N ILE A 93 -5.80 8.78 -8.89
CA ILE A 93 -5.43 8.32 -10.23
C ILE A 93 -6.37 8.91 -11.28
N GLU A 94 -7.68 8.92 -11.04
CA GLU A 94 -8.66 9.53 -11.94
C GLU A 94 -8.39 11.02 -12.17
N LYS A 95 -8.20 11.79 -11.09
CA LYS A 95 -7.90 13.23 -11.17
C LYS A 95 -6.55 13.50 -11.86
N PHE A 96 -5.56 12.67 -11.58
CA PHE A 96 -4.21 12.76 -12.15
C PHE A 96 -4.25 12.53 -13.67
N ASN A 97 -4.96 11.49 -14.10
CA ASN A 97 -5.14 11.15 -15.51
C ASN A 97 -5.92 12.24 -16.24
N ALA A 98 -6.98 12.77 -15.62
CA ALA A 98 -7.77 13.88 -16.14
C ALA A 98 -7.05 15.24 -16.15
N GLY A 99 -5.83 15.34 -15.60
CA GLY A 99 -5.07 16.59 -15.55
C GLY A 99 -5.71 17.65 -14.66
N GLN A 100 -6.42 17.24 -13.61
CA GLN A 100 -7.16 18.15 -12.72
C GLN A 100 -6.30 18.74 -11.59
N TYR A 101 -5.01 18.40 -11.54
CA TYR A 101 -4.05 19.00 -10.61
C TYR A 101 -3.35 20.20 -11.26
N ALA A 102 -3.35 21.33 -10.57
CA ALA A 102 -2.68 22.55 -11.03
C ALA A 102 -1.15 22.40 -11.10
N ASP A 103 -0.57 21.63 -10.18
CA ASP A 103 0.86 21.31 -10.13
C ASP A 103 1.04 19.81 -9.88
N LEU A 104 1.53 19.10 -10.89
CA LEU A 104 1.75 17.65 -10.83
C LEU A 104 2.82 17.26 -9.81
N LYS A 105 3.83 18.12 -9.58
CA LYS A 105 4.91 17.86 -8.63
C LYS A 105 4.40 17.96 -7.20
N VAL A 106 3.60 18.98 -6.90
CA VAL A 106 2.94 19.11 -5.60
C VAL A 106 1.99 17.93 -5.36
N ALA A 107 1.12 17.63 -6.33
CA ALA A 107 0.17 16.53 -6.21
C ALA A 107 0.86 15.16 -6.03
N ALA A 108 1.94 14.88 -6.75
CA ALA A 108 2.71 13.64 -6.59
C ALA A 108 3.41 13.58 -5.23
N GLY A 109 3.96 14.70 -4.76
CA GLY A 109 4.59 14.80 -3.44
C GLY A 109 3.61 14.56 -2.29
N GLU A 110 2.41 15.14 -2.36
CA GLU A 110 1.35 14.94 -1.37
C GLU A 110 0.88 13.48 -1.32
N MET A 111 0.64 12.88 -2.48
CA MET A 111 0.28 11.46 -2.55
C MET A 111 1.40 10.55 -2.02
N SER A 112 2.67 10.89 -2.30
CA SER A 112 3.81 10.14 -1.79
C SER A 112 3.87 10.19 -0.26
N ALA A 113 3.66 11.37 0.33
CA ALA A 113 3.60 11.52 1.78
C ALA A 113 2.42 10.74 2.40
N PHE A 114 1.25 10.80 1.76
CA PHE A 114 0.07 10.05 2.17
C PHE A 114 0.30 8.54 2.15
N LEU A 115 0.80 7.98 1.05
CA LEU A 115 1.04 6.53 0.90
C LEU A 115 2.07 6.02 1.91
N ASN A 116 3.15 6.78 2.11
CA ASN A 116 4.16 6.46 3.12
C ASN A 116 3.53 6.37 4.53
N HIS A 117 2.76 7.39 4.91
CA HIS A 117 2.13 7.45 6.21
C HIS A 117 1.07 6.35 6.39
N TRP A 118 0.22 6.15 5.38
CA TRP A 118 -0.83 5.14 5.41
C TRP A 118 -0.24 3.75 5.58
N LEU A 119 0.73 3.36 4.74
CA LEU A 119 1.30 2.01 4.77
C LEU A 119 1.97 1.72 6.12
N MET A 120 2.80 2.64 6.61
CA MET A 120 3.50 2.44 7.87
C MET A 120 2.54 2.32 9.05
N ASN A 121 1.54 3.21 9.13
CA ASN A 121 0.55 3.12 10.19
C ASN A 121 -0.29 1.85 10.09
N HIS A 122 -0.67 1.46 8.87
CA HIS A 122 -1.49 0.27 8.66
C HIS A 122 -0.76 -1.00 9.11
N ILE A 123 0.49 -1.19 8.67
CA ILE A 123 1.31 -2.32 9.10
C ILE A 123 1.49 -2.32 10.62
N LEU A 124 1.86 -1.18 11.21
CA LEU A 124 2.19 -1.10 12.63
C LEU A 124 0.96 -1.25 13.54
N GLU A 125 -0.15 -0.62 13.18
CA GLU A 125 -1.34 -0.51 14.02
C GLU A 125 -2.42 -1.54 13.70
N THR A 126 -2.38 -2.19 12.52
CA THR A 126 -3.40 -3.15 12.10
C THR A 126 -2.78 -4.51 11.84
N ASP A 127 -1.84 -4.62 10.90
CA ASP A 127 -1.38 -5.93 10.41
C ASP A 127 -0.52 -6.65 11.45
N LEU A 128 0.33 -5.92 12.19
CA LEU A 128 1.12 -6.48 13.28
C LEU A 128 0.25 -7.09 14.39
N LYS A 129 -1.00 -6.66 14.57
CA LYS A 129 -1.92 -7.26 15.54
C LYS A 129 -2.31 -8.70 15.16
N MET A 130 -2.10 -9.09 13.90
CA MET A 130 -2.30 -10.46 13.42
C MET A 130 -1.17 -11.41 13.84
N LYS A 131 0.01 -10.89 14.22
CA LYS A 131 1.18 -11.70 14.56
C LYS A 131 0.87 -12.78 15.59
N GLY A 132 1.14 -14.03 15.23
CA GLY A 132 0.89 -15.22 16.06
C GLY A 132 -0.59 -15.61 16.21
N LYS A 133 -1.52 -14.86 15.60
CA LYS A 133 -2.97 -15.17 15.58
C LYS A 133 -3.41 -15.83 14.28
N MET A 134 -2.66 -15.62 13.21
CA MET A 134 -2.89 -16.27 11.92
C MET A 134 -2.25 -17.66 11.95
N LYS A 135 -3.05 -18.68 12.29
CA LYS A 135 -2.68 -20.08 12.08
C LYS A 135 -3.40 -20.57 10.84
N VAL A 136 -2.84 -20.28 9.68
CA VAL A 136 -3.26 -21.01 8.48
C VAL A 136 -2.45 -22.31 8.49
N GLU A 137 -3.13 -23.45 8.59
CA GLU A 137 -2.51 -24.72 8.20
C GLU A 137 -1.99 -24.52 6.79
N GLN A 138 -0.67 -24.38 6.65
CA GLN A 138 -0.02 -24.09 5.38
C GLN A 138 -0.51 -25.11 4.35
N TRP A 139 -1.18 -24.62 3.30
CA TRP A 139 -1.43 -25.44 2.11
C TRP A 139 -0.06 -25.91 1.60
N ARG A 140 0.13 -27.23 1.58
CA ARG A 140 1.20 -27.90 0.85
C ARG A 140 0.66 -28.40 -0.47
#